data_AF-A0A7S2AUM7-F1
#
_entry.id   AF-A0A7S2AUM7-F1
#
_cell.length_a   1.000
_cell.length_b   1.000
_cell.length_c   1.000
_cell.angle_alpha   90.00
_cell.angle_beta   90.00
_cell.angle_gamma   90.00
#
_symmetry.space_group_name_H-M   'P 1'
#
loop_
_entity.id
_entity.type
_entity.pdbx_description
1 polymer ?
#
loop_
_entity_poly.entity_id
_entity_poly.type
_entity_poly.pdbx_seq_one_letter_code
_entity_poly.pdbx_strand_id
1 'polypeptide(L)'
;PQPPPLPLAEDNKTVENTLKVCEKMKKFNIDRRTEPVIAIGGGVALDVVGLAASLFRRKTPYIRVPTTSLAYVDASVGAKNGCNFLGSKNRLGTYVPPVAALLDCSFFKTQQTREVTNSLGEMCKMA
;
A
#
# COMPACT_ATOMS: atom_id res chain seq x y z
N PRO A 1 -13.94 -10.03 -16.06
CA PRO A 1 -14.03 -10.30 -14.61
C PRO A 1 -12.90 -9.57 -13.85
N GLN A 2 -13.24 -8.69 -12.91
CA GLN A 2 -12.21 -8.06 -12.06
C GLN A 2 -11.56 -9.15 -11.19
N PRO A 3 -10.22 -9.15 -11.04
CA PRO A 3 -9.54 -10.13 -10.19
C PRO A 3 -10.00 -9.95 -8.73
N PRO A 4 -10.20 -11.03 -7.97
CA PRO A 4 -10.58 -10.91 -6.57
C PRO A 4 -9.54 -10.10 -5.78
N PRO A 5 -9.98 -9.37 -4.73
CA PRO A 5 -9.10 -8.61 -3.88
C PRO A 5 -8.03 -9.53 -3.29
N LEU A 6 -6.78 -9.04 -3.23
CA LEU A 6 -5.71 -9.74 -2.52
C LEU A 6 -5.97 -9.56 -1.02
N PRO A 7 -6.20 -10.64 -0.25
CA PRO A 7 -6.35 -10.51 1.18
C PRO A 7 -4.98 -10.13 1.75
N LEU A 8 -4.81 -8.87 2.13
CA LEU A 8 -3.55 -8.33 2.65
C LEU A 8 -3.72 -7.93 4.11
N ALA A 9 -2.89 -8.51 4.96
CA ALA A 9 -2.79 -8.27 6.40
C ALA A 9 -1.31 -8.33 6.79
N GLU A 10 -0.98 -7.92 8.01
CA GLU A 10 0.42 -7.86 8.44
C GLU A 10 1.13 -9.22 8.36
N ASP A 11 0.41 -10.32 8.67
CA ASP A 11 0.92 -11.70 8.62
C ASP A 11 1.33 -12.15 7.22
N ASN A 12 0.77 -11.52 6.19
CA ASN A 12 1.04 -11.87 4.80
C ASN A 12 1.64 -10.70 4.00
N LYS A 13 2.21 -9.71 4.70
CA LYS A 13 3.01 -8.64 4.12
C LYS A 13 4.37 -9.18 3.67
N THR A 14 4.41 -10.02 2.65
CA THR A 14 5.61 -10.75 2.23
C THR A 14 6.05 -10.48 0.79
N VAL A 15 7.22 -10.98 0.43
CA VAL A 15 7.75 -10.90 -0.94
C VAL A 15 6.84 -11.65 -1.90
N GLU A 16 6.29 -12.80 -1.50
CA GLU A 16 5.42 -13.63 -2.35
C GLU A 16 4.16 -12.85 -2.76
N ASN A 17 3.54 -12.14 -1.81
CA ASN A 17 2.37 -11.32 -2.13
C ASN A 17 2.74 -10.09 -2.97
N THR A 18 3.94 -9.54 -2.81
CA THR A 18 4.47 -8.49 -3.71
C THR A 18 4.62 -9.03 -5.14
N LEU A 19 5.16 -10.24 -5.31
CA LEU A 19 5.30 -10.88 -6.62
C LEU A 19 3.95 -11.22 -7.26
N LYS A 20 2.95 -11.64 -6.48
CA LYS A 20 1.57 -11.83 -7.00
C LYS A 20 0.98 -10.54 -7.58
N VAL A 21 1.28 -9.38 -7.00
CA VAL A 21 0.87 -8.08 -7.58
C VAL A 21 1.57 -7.86 -8.92
N CYS A 22 2.89 -8.11 -9.00
CA CYS A 22 3.64 -8.04 -10.27
C CYS A 22 3.08 -8.99 -11.34
N GLU A 23 2.67 -10.21 -10.97
CA GLU A 23 2.02 -11.16 -11.88
C GLU A 23 0.69 -10.61 -12.41
N LYS A 24 -0.15 -10.02 -11.55
CA LYS A 24 -1.40 -9.39 -11.97
C LYS A 24 -1.15 -8.20 -12.91
N MET A 25 -0.16 -7.35 -12.61
CA MET A 25 0.27 -6.25 -13.48
C MET A 25 0.72 -6.74 -14.85
N LYS A 26 1.49 -7.84 -14.90
CA LYS A 26 1.93 -8.47 -16.16
C LYS A 26 0.76 -9.06 -16.95
N LYS A 27 -0.16 -9.77 -16.29
CA LYS A 27 -1.35 -10.37 -16.91
C LYS A 27 -2.30 -9.32 -17.47
N PHE A 28 -2.43 -8.18 -16.79
CA PHE A 28 -3.24 -7.05 -17.26
C PHE A 28 -2.57 -6.27 -18.40
N ASN A 29 -1.26 -6.49 -18.62
CA ASN A 29 -0.47 -5.85 -19.67
C ASN A 29 -0.46 -4.31 -19.60
N ILE A 30 -0.27 -3.77 -18.39
CA ILE A 30 -0.21 -2.31 -18.17
C ILE A 30 0.90 -1.63 -18.97
N ASP A 31 0.63 -0.41 -19.43
CA ASP A 31 1.67 0.49 -19.93
C ASP A 31 2.66 0.85 -18.81
N ARG A 32 3.90 1.18 -19.19
CA ARG A 32 4.95 1.51 -18.22
C ARG A 32 4.73 2.85 -17.52
N ARG A 33 4.17 3.86 -18.19
CA ARG A 33 4.20 5.26 -17.72
C ARG A 33 2.85 5.96 -17.76
N THR A 34 1.92 5.53 -18.61
CA THR A 34 0.63 6.22 -18.77
C THR A 34 -0.47 5.63 -17.90
N GLU A 35 -0.28 4.43 -17.36
CA GLU A 35 -1.31 3.69 -16.61
C GLU A 35 -0.86 3.47 -15.15
N PRO A 36 -1.23 4.37 -14.23
CA PRO A 36 -0.90 4.19 -12.82
C PRO A 36 -1.68 3.03 -12.20
N VAL A 37 -1.01 2.22 -11.39
CA VAL A 37 -1.67 1.22 -10.54
C VAL A 37 -2.31 1.93 -9.35
N ILE A 38 -3.58 1.64 -9.06
CA ILE A 38 -4.28 2.21 -7.92
C ILE A 38 -4.24 1.21 -6.75
N ALA A 39 -3.60 1.61 -5.66
CA ALA A 39 -3.55 0.85 -4.41
C ALA A 39 -4.65 1.36 -3.47
N ILE A 40 -5.67 0.54 -3.20
CA ILE A 40 -6.79 0.88 -2.31
C ILE A 40 -6.75 -0.04 -1.10
N GLY A 41 -6.62 0.52 0.10
CA GLY A 41 -6.59 -0.26 1.34
C GLY A 41 -5.87 0.43 2.50
N GLY A 42 -5.59 -0.33 3.55
CA GLY A 42 -4.75 0.11 4.67
C GLY A 42 -3.25 0.05 4.35
N GLY A 43 -2.40 0.39 5.32
CA GLY A 43 -0.96 0.58 5.12
C GLY A 43 -0.25 -0.63 4.50
N VAL A 44 -0.63 -1.86 4.89
CA VAL A 44 -0.09 -3.10 4.32
C VAL A 44 -0.30 -3.17 2.80
N ALA A 45 -1.51 -2.87 2.33
CA ALA A 45 -1.82 -2.91 0.91
C ALA A 45 -1.06 -1.84 0.14
N LEU A 46 -0.98 -0.62 0.69
CA LEU A 46 -0.25 0.48 0.08
C LEU A 46 1.26 0.19 -0.05
N ASP A 47 1.86 -0.44 0.97
CA ASP A 47 3.26 -0.83 0.96
C ASP A 47 3.56 -1.94 -0.03
N VAL A 48 2.76 -3.01 -0.05
CA VAL A 48 2.97 -4.16 -0.95
C VAL A 48 2.79 -3.74 -2.40
N VAL A 49 1.75 -2.96 -2.71
CA VAL A 49 1.52 -2.47 -4.08
C VAL A 49 2.57 -1.44 -4.47
N GLY A 50 2.96 -0.54 -3.57
CA GLY A 50 4.03 0.43 -3.83
C GLY A 50 5.38 -0.24 -4.10
N LEU A 51 5.71 -1.30 -3.35
CA LEU A 51 6.92 -2.11 -3.58
C LEU A 51 6.83 -2.80 -4.94
N ALA A 52 5.72 -3.46 -5.26
CA ALA A 52 5.52 -4.11 -6.55
C ALA A 52 5.65 -3.10 -7.71
N ALA A 53 5.02 -1.93 -7.60
CA ALA A 53 5.11 -0.86 -8.60
C ALA A 53 6.54 -0.31 -8.77
N SER A 54 7.31 -0.23 -7.67
CA SER A 54 8.71 0.18 -7.72
C SER A 54 9.62 -0.83 -8.46
N LEU A 55 9.33 -2.13 -8.31
CA LEU A 55 10.10 -3.21 -8.93
C LEU A 55 9.67 -3.43 -10.39
N PHE A 56 8.37 -3.34 -10.68
CA PHE A 56 7.82 -3.64 -11.99
C PHE A 56 8.34 -2.65 -13.04
N ARG A 57 8.99 -3.18 -14.10
CA ARG A 57 9.66 -2.39 -15.15
C ARG A 57 10.60 -1.30 -14.60
N ARG A 58 11.18 -1.56 -13.41
CA ARG A 58 12.09 -0.67 -12.66
C ARG A 58 11.49 0.68 -12.28
N LYS A 59 10.16 0.79 -12.24
CA LYS A 59 9.30 1.89 -11.79
C LYS A 59 8.09 1.99 -12.69
N THR A 60 6.92 1.77 -12.11
CA THR A 60 5.60 1.98 -12.68
C THR A 60 4.88 3.01 -11.79
N PRO A 61 4.19 4.02 -12.35
CA PRO A 61 3.46 4.98 -11.55
C PRO A 61 2.35 4.29 -10.75
N TYR A 62 2.06 4.80 -9.55
CA TYR A 62 0.98 4.28 -8.72
C TYR A 62 0.37 5.38 -7.86
N ILE A 63 -0.91 5.21 -7.55
CA ILE A 63 -1.71 6.12 -6.73
C ILE A 63 -2.11 5.36 -5.46
N ARG A 64 -2.07 6.05 -4.31
CA ARG A 64 -2.54 5.49 -3.04
C ARG A 64 -3.91 6.03 -2.68
N VAL A 65 -4.78 5.15 -2.22
CA VAL A 65 -6.10 5.47 -1.66
C VAL A 65 -6.17 4.81 -0.28
N PRO A 66 -5.67 5.49 0.78
CA PRO A 66 -5.72 4.96 2.13
C PRO A 66 -7.17 4.86 2.62
N THR A 67 -7.58 3.67 3.03
CA THR A 67 -8.92 3.43 3.59
C THR A 67 -8.92 3.31 5.11
N THR A 68 -7.73 3.31 5.73
CA THR A 68 -7.60 3.31 7.19
C THR A 68 -7.06 4.63 7.70
N SER A 69 -7.57 5.09 8.84
CA SER A 69 -7.10 6.30 9.53
C SER A 69 -5.59 6.29 9.79
N LEU A 70 -5.03 5.14 10.21
CA LEU A 70 -3.58 4.98 10.37
C LEU A 70 -2.82 5.16 9.04
N ALA A 71 -3.30 4.53 7.95
CA ALA A 71 -2.68 4.70 6.64
C ALA A 71 -2.84 6.12 6.12
N TYR A 72 -3.94 6.79 6.45
CA TYR A 72 -4.21 8.16 6.06
C TYR A 72 -3.14 9.11 6.60
N VAL A 73 -2.76 8.97 7.87
CA VAL A 73 -1.81 9.90 8.52
C VAL A 73 -0.33 9.54 8.32
N ASP A 74 0.00 8.27 8.05
CA ASP A 74 1.40 7.81 7.93
C ASP A 74 1.70 7.24 6.53
N ALA A 75 1.11 6.09 6.22
CA ALA A 75 1.45 5.32 5.01
C ALA A 75 1.08 6.02 3.68
N SER A 76 0.18 7.01 3.68
CA SER A 76 -0.25 7.71 2.48
C SER A 76 0.81 8.70 1.97
N VAL A 77 1.57 9.32 2.89
CA VAL A 77 2.47 10.44 2.59
C VAL A 77 3.90 9.97 2.28
N GLY A 78 4.37 8.90 2.94
CA GLY A 78 5.78 8.49 2.87
C GLY A 78 6.22 7.89 1.53
N ALA A 79 7.48 8.07 1.14
CA ALA A 79 8.06 7.37 -0.03
C ALA A 79 8.45 5.91 0.26
N LYS A 80 8.30 5.46 1.51
CA LYS A 80 8.67 4.11 1.96
C LYS A 80 7.64 3.12 1.43
N ASN A 81 8.14 2.03 0.86
CA ASN A 81 7.39 0.83 0.53
C ASN A 81 8.18 -0.36 1.06
N GLY A 82 7.51 -1.44 1.47
CA GLY A 82 8.25 -2.59 1.94
C GLY A 82 7.41 -3.81 2.27
N CYS A 83 8.10 -4.91 2.52
CA CYS A 83 7.52 -6.15 3.03
C CYS A 83 8.41 -6.76 4.12
N ASN A 84 7.80 -7.66 4.88
CA ASN A 84 8.45 -8.44 5.92
C ASN A 84 9.28 -9.56 5.24
N PHE A 85 10.43 -9.89 5.84
CA PHE A 85 11.32 -10.93 5.34
C PHE A 85 11.99 -11.65 6.51
N LEU A 86 11.91 -12.99 6.52
CA LEU A 86 12.50 -13.85 7.56
C LEU A 86 12.19 -13.38 9.00
N GLY A 87 10.92 -13.11 9.30
CA GLY A 87 10.46 -12.65 10.62
C GLY A 87 10.81 -11.20 10.97
N SER A 88 11.55 -10.49 10.13
CA SER A 88 11.84 -9.07 10.31
C SER A 88 10.81 -8.19 9.60
N LYS A 89 10.28 -7.19 10.32
CA LYS A 89 9.37 -6.20 9.75
C LYS A 89 10.08 -5.26 8.77
N ASN A 90 9.41 -4.94 7.66
CA ASN A 90 9.86 -3.95 6.66
C ASN A 90 11.33 -4.10 6.23
N ARG A 91 11.83 -5.34 6.15
CA ARG A 91 13.24 -5.61 5.91
C ARG A 91 13.65 -5.41 4.46
N LEU A 92 12.73 -5.66 3.53
CA LEU A 92 12.92 -5.44 2.10
C LEU A 92 12.00 -4.30 1.66
N GLY A 93 12.53 -3.35 0.91
CA GLY A 93 11.77 -2.17 0.56
C GLY A 93 12.47 -1.23 -0.41
N THR A 94 11.76 -0.19 -0.80
CA THR A 94 12.24 0.86 -1.70
C THR A 94 11.75 2.22 -1.24
N TYR A 95 12.45 3.27 -1.70
CA TYR A 95 12.05 4.66 -1.54
C TYR A 95 11.54 5.18 -2.89
N VAL A 96 10.27 4.95 -3.18
CA VAL A 96 9.61 5.45 -4.40
C VAL A 96 8.28 6.06 -3.99
N PRO A 97 8.09 7.38 -4.15
CA PRO A 97 6.84 8.02 -3.80
C PRO A 97 5.72 7.68 -4.81
N PRO A 98 4.45 7.68 -4.37
CA PRO A 98 3.32 7.61 -5.28
C PRO A 98 3.24 8.89 -6.13
N VAL A 99 2.55 8.83 -7.28
CA VAL A 99 2.29 10.03 -8.08
C VAL A 99 1.20 10.92 -7.47
N ALA A 100 0.30 10.32 -6.70
CA ALA A 100 -0.73 11.00 -5.92
C ALA A 100 -1.22 10.11 -4.77
N ALA A 101 -1.75 10.74 -3.73
CA ALA A 101 -2.54 10.09 -2.69
C ALA A 101 -3.94 10.73 -2.67
N LEU A 102 -4.99 9.91 -2.74
CA LEU A 102 -6.38 10.36 -2.71
C LEU A 102 -6.94 10.09 -1.32
N LEU A 103 -7.14 11.17 -0.57
CA LEU A 103 -7.52 11.15 0.83
C LEU A 103 -9.02 11.36 0.97
N ASP A 104 -9.72 10.37 1.54
CA ASP A 104 -11.16 10.47 1.83
C ASP A 104 -11.45 9.99 3.26
N CYS A 105 -11.86 10.91 4.13
CA CYS A 105 -12.22 10.62 5.51
C CYS A 105 -13.53 9.82 5.64
N SER A 106 -14.33 9.69 4.56
CA SER A 106 -15.57 8.93 4.58
C SER A 106 -15.33 7.44 4.94
N PHE A 107 -14.17 6.89 4.59
CA PHE A 107 -13.78 5.53 4.93
C PHE A 107 -13.70 5.28 6.45
N PHE A 108 -13.42 6.30 7.25
CA PHE A 108 -13.30 6.17 8.71
C PHE A 108 -14.61 5.71 9.36
N LYS A 109 -15.76 6.03 8.75
CA LYS A 109 -17.08 5.63 9.24
C LYS A 109 -17.30 4.12 9.23
N THR A 110 -16.56 3.39 8.39
CA THR A 110 -16.64 1.93 8.28
C THR A 110 -15.60 1.20 9.13
N GLN A 111 -14.69 1.94 9.78
CA GLN A 111 -13.65 1.33 10.60
C GLN A 111 -14.16 0.97 11.99
N GLN A 112 -13.59 -0.09 12.56
CA GLN A 112 -13.78 -0.38 13.98
C GLN A 112 -13.11 0.71 14.84
N THR A 113 -13.71 1.02 15.98
CA THR A 113 -13.19 2.02 16.93
C THR A 113 -11.73 1.78 17.28
N ARG A 114 -11.32 0.51 17.44
CA ARG A 114 -9.93 0.14 17.73
C ARG A 114 -8.94 0.63 16.67
N GLU A 115 -9.28 0.53 15.38
CA GLU A 115 -8.41 0.99 14.29
C GLU A 115 -8.25 2.50 14.30
N VAL A 116 -9.34 3.23 14.60
CA VAL A 116 -9.32 4.69 14.74
C VAL A 116 -8.46 5.08 15.94
N THR A 117 -8.62 4.44 17.10
CA THR A 117 -7.79 4.71 18.29
C THR A 117 -6.31 4.43 18.04
N ASN A 118 -5.96 3.36 17.31
CA ASN A 118 -4.57 3.09 16.95
C ASN A 118 -3.95 4.24 16.16
N SER A 119 -4.72 4.88 15.26
CA SER A 119 -4.24 6.03 14.49
C SER A 119 -3.94 7.27 15.35
N LEU A 120 -4.63 7.44 16.47
CA LEU A 120 -4.37 8.56 17.39
C LEU A 120 -2.96 8.50 17.98
N GLY A 121 -2.39 7.30 18.18
CA GLY A 121 -1.01 7.16 18.64
C GLY A 121 0.00 7.79 17.67
N GLU A 122 -0.19 7.57 16.37
CA GLU A 122 0.64 8.18 15.32
C GLU A 122 0.37 9.68 15.16
N MET A 123 -0.88 10.14 15.34
CA MET A 123 -1.18 11.57 15.37
C MET A 123 -0.50 12.27 16.54
N CYS A 124 -0.54 11.68 17.74
CA CYS A 124 0.14 12.20 18.92
C CYS A 124 1.66 12.22 18.77
N LYS A 125 2.26 11.27 18.05
CA LYS A 125 3.70 11.28 17.73
C LYS A 125 4.11 12.53 16.93
N MET A 126 3.19 13.10 16.14
CA MET A 126 3.43 14.30 15.33
C MET A 126 3.14 15.62 16.06
N ALA A 127 2.37 15.58 17.14
CA ALA A 127 1.97 16.75 17.94
C ALA A 127 3.11 17.19 18.89
#